data_AF-A0A7U9NAN1-F1
#
_entry.id   AF-A0A7U9NAN1-F1
#
_cell.length_a   1.000
_cell.length_b   1.000
_cell.length_c   1.000
_cell.angle_alpha   90.00
_cell.angle_beta   90.00
_cell.angle_gamma   90.00
#
_symmetry.space_group_name_H-M   'P 1'
#
loop_
_entity.id
_entity.type
_entity.pdbx_description
1 polymer ?
#
loop_
_entity_poly.entity_id
_entity_poly.type
_entity_poly.pdbx_seq_one_letter_code
_entity_poly.pdbx_strand_id
1 'polypeptide(L)'
;MMGINGIGAQGCSMAGYGTKRTENHVPGKSFAEQIDSAASQKTHIVYMKTDDMLYSGGNGTGLSFYIKYAENSTEDDPTVVAKGVDENGKEFEQTIHINKINPRAATIVEMRALEAYTGVEKQYGFTSLPLETGSMGLRDRRDFMNMFKKTISDMNLLSQRNSAAYYQYSMQAYWNFMNRK
;
A
#
# COMPACT_ATOMS: atom_id res chain seq x y z
N MET A 1 78.16 13.55 22.49
CA MET A 1 77.12 12.50 22.53
C MET A 1 75.77 13.20 22.63
N MET A 2 74.90 12.94 21.65
CA MET A 2 73.55 13.50 21.54
C MET A 2 72.62 12.92 22.61
N GLY A 3 71.74 13.76 23.15
CA GLY A 3 70.61 13.37 23.99
C GLY A 3 70.13 14.51 24.88
N ILE A 4 69.33 15.41 24.31
CA ILE A 4 68.85 16.67 24.88
C ILE A 4 67.64 16.39 25.78
N ASN A 5 67.66 16.89 27.03
CA ASN A 5 66.52 16.92 27.95
C ASN A 5 65.78 18.27 27.87
N GLY A 6 64.45 18.24 28.04
CA GLY A 6 63.59 19.41 28.32
C GLY A 6 62.13 19.10 27.92
N ILE A 7 61.23 18.66 28.80
CA ILE A 7 60.52 19.30 29.95
C ILE A 7 59.61 20.49 29.54
N GLY A 8 58.30 20.30 29.77
CA GLY A 8 57.24 21.33 29.84
C GLY A 8 56.20 21.21 28.72
N ALA A 9 54.88 21.18 28.91
CA ALA A 9 54.07 21.65 30.03
C ALA A 9 52.66 21.00 30.06
N GLN A 10 52.27 20.60 31.28
CA GLN A 10 50.98 20.87 31.95
C GLN A 10 49.64 20.47 31.31
N GLY A 11 48.88 19.64 32.03
CA GLY A 11 47.45 19.45 31.79
C GLY A 11 46.78 18.34 32.62
N CYS A 12 46.84 18.46 33.95
CA CYS A 12 45.89 17.97 34.97
C CYS A 12 45.38 16.51 34.96
N SER A 13 45.65 15.84 36.09
CA SER A 13 44.88 14.73 36.65
C SER A 13 43.46 15.17 37.07
N MET A 14 42.48 14.26 37.03
CA MET A 14 41.66 13.82 38.17
C MET A 14 40.39 13.05 37.74
N ALA A 15 40.19 11.91 38.42
CA ALA A 15 38.94 11.41 38.99
C ALA A 15 37.66 11.25 38.13
N GLY A 16 37.21 9.99 38.06
CA GLY A 16 35.99 9.61 38.76
C GLY A 16 34.68 9.55 37.96
N TYR A 17 33.94 8.48 38.27
CA TYR A 17 32.48 8.33 38.16
C TYR A 17 31.84 8.13 36.78
N GLY A 18 31.67 6.84 36.45
CA GLY A 18 30.36 6.20 36.30
C GLY A 18 29.30 6.86 35.42
N THR A 19 29.05 6.25 34.26
CA THR A 19 27.73 6.29 33.62
C THR A 19 27.17 4.87 33.57
N LYS A 20 26.25 4.56 34.48
CA LYS A 20 25.28 3.49 34.30
C LYS A 20 24.48 3.83 33.04
N ARG A 21 24.60 3.04 31.97
CA ARG A 21 23.53 2.97 30.98
C ARG A 21 22.41 2.16 31.61
N THR A 22 21.37 2.83 32.09
CA THR A 22 20.07 2.20 32.23
C THR A 22 19.49 2.04 30.84
N GLU A 23 19.91 0.96 30.15
CA GLU A 23 19.07 0.39 29.11
C GLU A 23 17.88 -0.24 29.84
N ASN A 24 16.74 0.45 29.80
CA ASN A 24 15.46 -0.18 30.10
C ASN A 24 15.21 -1.18 28.97
N HIS A 25 15.77 -2.39 29.11
CA HIS A 25 15.40 -3.54 28.30
C HIS A 25 13.98 -3.91 28.69
N VAL A 26 13.00 -3.30 28.02
CA VAL A 26 11.66 -3.88 27.95
C VAL A 26 11.87 -5.27 27.34
N PRO A 27 11.47 -6.37 27.99
CA PRO A 27 11.66 -7.70 27.43
C PRO A 27 10.85 -7.79 26.13
N GLY A 28 11.53 -7.55 25.00
CA GLY A 28 10.97 -7.83 23.69
C GLY A 28 10.98 -9.33 23.49
N LYS A 29 9.88 -9.89 23.00
CA LYS A 29 9.80 -11.30 22.64
C LYS A 29 10.98 -11.67 21.75
N SER A 30 11.61 -12.81 22.01
CA SER A 30 12.72 -13.31 21.20
C SER A 30 12.28 -13.44 19.74
N PHE A 31 13.22 -13.33 18.79
CA PHE A 31 12.91 -13.50 17.36
C PHE A 31 12.22 -14.84 17.08
N ALA A 32 12.56 -15.90 17.82
CA ALA A 32 11.91 -17.20 17.76
C ALA A 32 10.42 -17.12 18.20
N GLU A 33 10.13 -16.47 19.33
CA GLU A 33 8.74 -16.25 19.78
C GLU A 33 7.95 -15.32 18.83
N GLN A 34 8.62 -14.40 18.14
CA GLN A 34 8.00 -13.58 17.10
C GLN A 34 7.63 -14.43 15.87
N ILE A 35 8.51 -15.34 15.44
CA ILE A 35 8.21 -16.30 14.36
C ILE A 35 7.07 -17.24 14.75
N ASP A 36 7.07 -17.79 15.96
CA ASP A 36 6.00 -18.67 16.43
C ASP A 36 4.64 -17.95 16.51
N SER A 37 4.64 -16.67 16.88
CA SER A 37 3.41 -15.85 16.85
C SER A 37 2.97 -15.44 15.44
N ALA A 38 3.92 -15.33 14.50
CA ALA A 38 3.66 -15.06 13.08
C ALA A 38 3.24 -16.31 12.30
N ALA A 39 3.52 -17.50 12.85
CA ALA A 39 3.16 -18.81 12.31
C ALA A 39 1.68 -19.19 12.55
N SER A 40 0.80 -18.22 12.84
CA SER A 40 -0.62 -18.38 12.54
C SER A 40 -0.71 -18.66 11.03
N GLN A 41 -1.04 -19.90 10.68
CA GLN A 41 -1.22 -20.33 9.30
C GLN A 41 -2.41 -19.58 8.68
N LYS A 42 -2.21 -18.32 8.30
CA LYS A 42 -3.17 -17.59 7.46
C LYS A 42 -3.15 -18.27 6.12
N THR A 43 -4.19 -19.05 5.84
CA THR A 43 -4.44 -19.64 4.52
C THR A 43 -4.62 -18.49 3.53
N HIS A 44 -3.71 -18.39 2.57
CA HIS A 44 -3.78 -17.39 1.51
C HIS A 44 -4.63 -17.96 0.37
N ILE A 45 -5.85 -17.45 0.21
CA ILE A 45 -6.71 -17.82 -0.92
C ILE A 45 -6.31 -16.97 -2.12
N VAL A 46 -6.03 -17.61 -3.25
CA VAL A 46 -5.74 -16.94 -4.52
C VAL A 46 -6.78 -17.36 -5.54
N TYR A 47 -7.49 -16.38 -6.09
CA TYR A 47 -8.44 -16.61 -7.17
C TYR A 47 -7.69 -16.55 -8.52
N MET A 48 -7.83 -17.58 -9.35
CA MET A 48 -7.27 -17.55 -10.71
C MET A 48 -8.23 -16.82 -11.65
N LYS A 49 -7.70 -15.89 -12.46
CA LYS A 49 -8.51 -15.11 -13.39
C LYS A 49 -9.07 -16.01 -14.50
N THR A 50 -10.38 -15.90 -14.73
CA THR A 50 -11.08 -16.50 -15.88
C THR A 50 -11.50 -15.41 -16.87
N ASP A 51 -12.02 -15.80 -18.04
CA ASP A 51 -12.37 -14.87 -19.12
C ASP A 51 -13.51 -13.91 -18.74
N ASP A 52 -14.42 -14.35 -17.87
CA ASP A 52 -15.53 -13.54 -17.35
C ASP A 52 -15.14 -12.64 -16.17
N MET A 53 -13.89 -12.71 -15.69
CA MET A 53 -13.38 -11.86 -14.61
C MET A 53 -12.70 -10.61 -15.13
N LEU A 54 -13.15 -9.46 -14.63
CA LEU A 54 -12.55 -8.15 -14.83
C LEU A 54 -11.26 -8.00 -14.02
N TYR A 55 -11.24 -8.57 -12.81
CA TYR A 55 -10.09 -8.55 -11.92
C TYR A 55 -10.02 -9.85 -11.14
N SER A 56 -8.81 -10.29 -10.82
CA SER A 56 -8.54 -11.29 -9.79
C SER A 56 -7.19 -10.99 -9.15
N GLY A 57 -7.13 -10.95 -7.82
CA GLY A 57 -5.88 -10.73 -7.10
C GLY A 57 -6.07 -10.37 -5.64
N GLY A 58 -4.95 -10.18 -4.96
CA GLY A 58 -4.90 -9.66 -3.60
C GLY A 58 -4.07 -8.39 -3.49
N ASN A 59 -4.09 -7.75 -2.33
CA ASN A 59 -3.34 -6.52 -2.08
C ASN A 59 -2.24 -6.64 -1.03
N GLY A 60 -2.01 -7.84 -0.47
CA GLY A 60 -0.94 -8.10 0.51
C GLY A 60 -1.36 -8.06 1.98
N THR A 61 -2.59 -7.64 2.29
CA THR A 61 -3.13 -7.64 3.67
C THR A 61 -3.71 -8.99 4.11
N GLY A 62 -3.95 -9.90 3.16
CA GLY A 62 -4.81 -11.07 3.30
C GLY A 62 -6.10 -10.94 2.47
N LEU A 63 -6.50 -9.71 2.13
CA LEU A 63 -7.59 -9.45 1.19
C LEU A 63 -7.24 -10.00 -0.20
N SER A 64 -8.11 -10.86 -0.71
CA SER A 64 -8.02 -11.50 -2.03
C SER A 64 -9.40 -11.67 -2.62
N PHE A 65 -9.61 -11.25 -3.86
CA PHE A 65 -10.94 -11.22 -4.48
C PHE A 65 -10.88 -11.20 -6.00
N TYR A 66 -12.02 -11.48 -6.61
CA TYR A 66 -12.26 -11.26 -8.02
C TYR A 66 -13.45 -10.32 -8.24
N ILE A 67 -13.52 -9.73 -9.43
CA ILE A 67 -14.62 -8.85 -9.85
C ILE A 67 -15.17 -9.36 -11.19
N LYS A 68 -16.50 -9.43 -11.31
CA LYS A 68 -17.23 -9.73 -12.55
C LYS A 68 -18.36 -8.72 -12.75
N TYR A 69 -18.80 -8.51 -13.99
CA TYR A 69 -20.07 -7.83 -14.21
C TYR A 69 -21.22 -8.60 -13.55
N ALA A 70 -22.16 -7.87 -12.97
CA ALA A 70 -23.41 -8.45 -12.49
C ALA A 70 -24.28 -8.85 -13.70
N GLU A 71 -25.11 -9.88 -13.55
CA GLU A 71 -26.01 -10.33 -14.63
C GLU A 71 -26.99 -9.24 -15.09
N ASN A 72 -27.38 -8.35 -14.17
CA ASN A 72 -28.25 -7.21 -14.42
C ASN A 72 -27.51 -5.91 -14.72
N SER A 73 -26.19 -5.96 -14.98
CA SER A 73 -25.41 -4.78 -15.35
C SER A 73 -25.90 -4.21 -16.69
N THR A 74 -26.04 -2.89 -16.76
CA THR A 74 -26.41 -2.18 -17.99
C THR A 74 -25.35 -1.14 -18.36
N GLU A 75 -25.47 -0.55 -19.54
CA GLU A 75 -24.60 0.58 -19.94
C GLU A 75 -24.87 1.83 -19.09
N ASP A 76 -26.14 2.08 -18.75
CA ASP A 76 -26.57 3.23 -17.93
C ASP A 76 -26.25 3.06 -16.44
N ASP A 77 -26.21 1.83 -15.94
CA ASP A 77 -25.84 1.49 -14.56
C ASP A 77 -24.86 0.29 -14.53
N PRO A 78 -23.60 0.52 -14.94
CA PRO A 78 -22.58 -0.52 -14.95
C PRO A 78 -22.36 -1.01 -13.53
N THR A 79 -22.69 -2.28 -13.31
CA THR A 79 -22.75 -2.91 -11.99
C THR A 79 -21.88 -4.15 -11.98
N VAL A 80 -21.06 -4.28 -10.94
CA VAL A 80 -20.17 -5.43 -10.75
C VAL A 80 -20.41 -6.10 -9.41
N VAL A 81 -20.06 -7.38 -9.33
CA VAL A 81 -20.00 -8.13 -8.08
C VAL A 81 -18.56 -8.46 -7.78
N ALA A 82 -18.11 -8.13 -6.57
CA ALA A 82 -16.83 -8.55 -6.04
C ALA A 82 -17.06 -9.64 -4.99
N LYS A 83 -16.35 -10.77 -5.13
CA LYS A 83 -16.37 -11.85 -4.13
C LYS A 83 -14.95 -12.24 -3.76
N GLY A 84 -14.75 -12.60 -2.50
CA GLY A 84 -13.42 -12.95 -2.02
C GLY A 84 -13.38 -13.24 -0.53
N VAL A 85 -12.18 -13.15 0.03
CA VAL A 85 -11.94 -13.17 1.47
C VAL A 85 -11.28 -11.86 1.92
N ASP A 86 -11.67 -11.37 3.09
CA ASP A 86 -11.10 -10.17 3.70
C ASP A 86 -9.73 -10.44 4.37
N GLU A 87 -9.12 -9.40 4.95
CA GLU A 87 -7.84 -9.47 5.64
C GLU A 87 -7.79 -10.45 6.85
N ASN A 88 -8.97 -10.91 7.30
CA ASN A 88 -9.14 -11.89 8.38
C ASN A 88 -9.52 -13.29 7.86
N GLY A 89 -9.58 -13.49 6.54
CA GLY A 89 -9.97 -14.75 5.91
C GLY A 89 -11.49 -14.98 5.89
N LYS A 90 -12.30 -13.96 6.20
CA LYS A 90 -13.77 -14.08 6.16
C LYS A 90 -14.27 -13.81 4.74
N GLU A 91 -15.12 -14.69 4.24
CA GLU A 91 -15.76 -14.52 2.94
C GLU A 91 -16.63 -13.26 2.87
N PHE A 92 -16.60 -12.60 1.72
CA PHE A 92 -17.45 -11.45 1.43
C PHE A 92 -17.96 -11.49 -0.01
N GLU A 93 -19.10 -10.83 -0.19
CA GLU A 93 -19.68 -10.51 -1.49
C GLU A 93 -20.23 -9.08 -1.43
N GLN A 94 -19.90 -8.25 -2.41
CA GLN A 94 -20.45 -6.90 -2.53
C GLN A 94 -20.82 -6.56 -3.97
N THR A 95 -21.98 -5.96 -4.15
CA THR A 95 -22.42 -5.36 -5.40
C THR A 95 -21.99 -3.90 -5.45
N ILE A 96 -21.41 -3.47 -6.56
CA ILE A 96 -20.85 -2.13 -6.74
C ILE A 96 -21.45 -1.52 -7.99
N HIS A 97 -22.16 -0.41 -7.82
CA HIS A 97 -22.58 0.43 -8.94
C HIS A 97 -21.42 1.37 -9.29
N ILE A 98 -20.82 1.20 -10.45
CA ILE A 98 -19.61 1.94 -10.83
C ILE A 98 -19.89 3.44 -10.82
N ASN A 99 -21.03 3.88 -11.35
CA ASN A 99 -21.45 5.29 -11.40
C ASN A 99 -21.58 5.96 -10.03
N LYS A 100 -21.65 5.17 -8.94
CA LYS A 100 -21.72 5.68 -7.56
C LYS A 100 -20.36 5.77 -6.87
N ILE A 101 -19.29 5.29 -7.50
CA ILE A 101 -17.94 5.32 -6.93
C ILE A 101 -17.46 6.77 -6.83
N ASN A 102 -16.99 7.16 -5.64
CA ASN A 102 -16.32 8.42 -5.41
C ASN A 102 -14.84 8.17 -5.09
N PRO A 103 -13.91 8.39 -6.04
CA PRO A 103 -12.47 8.21 -5.78
C PRO A 103 -11.89 9.01 -4.61
N ARG A 104 -12.58 10.06 -4.12
CA ARG A 104 -12.15 10.80 -2.91
C ARG A 104 -12.53 10.10 -1.59
N ALA A 105 -13.35 9.05 -1.65
CA ALA A 105 -13.79 8.28 -0.49
C ALA A 105 -14.14 6.84 -0.93
N ALA A 106 -13.17 6.12 -1.47
CA ALA A 106 -13.38 4.78 -2.03
C ALA A 106 -12.63 3.70 -1.26
N THR A 107 -13.15 2.47 -1.30
CA THR A 107 -12.41 1.26 -0.91
C THR A 107 -11.48 0.81 -2.03
N ILE A 108 -10.54 -0.09 -1.70
CA ILE A 108 -9.69 -0.70 -2.71
C ILE A 108 -10.49 -1.54 -3.72
N VAL A 109 -11.57 -2.19 -3.27
CA VAL A 109 -12.43 -3.00 -4.15
C VAL A 109 -13.20 -2.12 -5.12
N GLU A 110 -13.76 -0.99 -4.65
CA GLU A 110 -14.40 0.01 -5.50
C GLU A 110 -13.40 0.56 -6.53
N MET A 111 -12.17 0.90 -6.13
CA MET A 111 -11.17 1.42 -7.07
C MET A 111 -10.65 0.38 -8.06
N ARG A 112 -10.59 -0.91 -7.71
CA ARG A 112 -10.28 -1.98 -8.67
C ARG A 112 -11.40 -2.19 -9.68
N ALA A 113 -12.66 -2.05 -9.25
CA ALA A 113 -13.80 -2.05 -10.18
C ALA A 113 -13.70 -0.87 -11.16
N LEU A 114 -13.38 0.32 -10.65
CA LEU A 114 -13.22 1.52 -11.48
C LEU A 114 -12.01 1.42 -12.43
N GLU A 115 -10.87 0.89 -11.97
CA GLU A 115 -9.69 0.60 -12.80
C GLU A 115 -10.07 -0.28 -14.00
N ALA A 116 -10.79 -1.37 -13.75
CA ALA A 116 -11.24 -2.28 -14.81
C ALA A 116 -12.23 -1.62 -15.77
N TYR A 117 -13.18 -0.82 -15.24
CA TYR A 117 -14.19 -0.14 -16.07
C TYR A 117 -13.60 0.97 -16.95
N THR A 118 -12.66 1.75 -16.40
CA THR A 118 -12.03 2.86 -17.14
C THR A 118 -10.98 2.39 -18.14
N GLY A 119 -10.57 1.13 -18.08
CA GLY A 119 -9.59 0.54 -19.00
C GLY A 119 -8.19 1.15 -18.86
N VAL A 120 -7.84 1.67 -17.67
CA VAL A 120 -6.50 2.24 -17.44
C VAL A 120 -5.46 1.14 -17.57
N GLU A 121 -4.61 1.28 -18.59
CA GLU A 121 -3.58 0.29 -18.89
C GLU A 121 -2.47 0.30 -17.84
N LYS A 122 -2.02 -0.89 -17.45
CA LYS A 122 -0.89 -1.04 -16.53
C LYS A 122 0.42 -0.87 -17.30
N GLN A 123 1.27 0.05 -16.86
CA GLN A 123 2.55 0.34 -17.50
C GLN A 123 3.73 0.19 -16.54
N TYR A 124 4.91 -0.10 -17.09
CA TYR A 124 6.18 -0.18 -16.36
C TYR A 124 6.18 -1.13 -15.15
N GLY A 125 5.34 -2.16 -15.16
CA GLY A 125 5.18 -3.10 -14.04
C GLY A 125 4.46 -2.49 -12.82
N PHE A 126 3.92 -1.27 -12.93
CA PHE A 126 3.17 -0.62 -11.87
C PHE A 126 1.68 -0.98 -11.92
N THR A 127 1.07 -1.05 -10.74
CA THR A 127 -0.39 -0.93 -10.59
C THR A 127 -0.84 0.47 -11.02
N SER A 128 -2.02 0.62 -11.62
CA SER A 128 -2.55 1.96 -11.97
C SER A 128 -3.11 2.72 -10.76
N LEU A 129 -3.25 2.03 -9.63
CA LEU A 129 -3.60 2.62 -8.33
C LEU A 129 -2.35 3.03 -7.53
N PRO A 130 -2.45 4.00 -6.60
CA PRO A 130 -1.32 4.46 -5.80
C PRO A 130 -0.66 3.34 -5.00
N LEU A 131 0.66 3.43 -4.79
CA LEU A 131 1.46 2.36 -4.15
C LEU A 131 1.02 2.06 -2.71
N GLU A 132 0.50 3.04 -1.98
CA GLU A 132 0.07 2.90 -0.59
C GLU A 132 -1.18 2.01 -0.39
N THR A 133 -1.84 1.61 -1.50
CA THR A 133 -3.06 0.77 -1.48
C THR A 133 -2.83 -0.66 -0.98
N GLY A 134 -1.58 -1.14 -0.94
CA GLY A 134 -1.25 -2.46 -0.43
C GLY A 134 -1.49 -2.66 1.07
N SER A 135 -1.79 -1.59 1.80
CA SER A 135 -2.07 -1.61 3.24
C SER A 135 -3.56 -1.52 3.59
N MET A 136 -4.45 -1.42 2.60
CA MET A 136 -5.88 -1.20 2.83
C MET A 136 -6.64 -2.50 3.10
N GLY A 137 -7.38 -2.59 4.20
CA GLY A 137 -8.36 -3.66 4.42
C GLY A 137 -9.60 -3.52 3.53
N LEU A 138 -10.48 -4.53 3.52
CA LEU A 138 -11.71 -4.55 2.72
C LEU A 138 -12.57 -3.29 2.91
N ARG A 139 -12.66 -2.82 4.16
CA ARG A 139 -13.54 -1.70 4.55
C ARG A 139 -12.86 -0.34 4.63
N ASP A 140 -11.55 -0.28 4.43
CA ASP A 140 -10.82 0.98 4.49
C ASP A 140 -11.24 1.89 3.33
N ARG A 141 -11.64 3.13 3.64
CA ARG A 141 -11.92 4.15 2.64
C ARG A 141 -10.83 5.22 2.67
N ARG A 142 -10.34 5.63 1.50
CA ARG A 142 -9.32 6.67 1.36
C ARG A 142 -9.64 7.64 0.22
N ASP A 143 -8.98 8.79 0.25
CA ASP A 143 -8.96 9.75 -0.86
C ASP A 143 -7.86 9.36 -1.85
N PHE A 144 -8.22 8.60 -2.88
CA PHE A 144 -7.28 8.16 -3.90
C PHE A 144 -6.72 9.34 -4.69
N MET A 145 -7.47 10.43 -4.87
CA MET A 145 -6.97 11.61 -5.58
C MET A 145 -5.80 12.25 -4.83
N ASN A 146 -5.88 12.32 -3.50
CA ASN A 146 -4.77 12.80 -2.69
C ASN A 146 -3.61 11.79 -2.65
N MET A 147 -3.90 10.49 -2.60
CA MET A 147 -2.85 9.45 -2.70
C MET A 147 -2.09 9.51 -4.03
N PHE A 148 -2.78 9.78 -5.15
CA PHE A 148 -2.13 10.00 -6.45
C PHE A 148 -1.22 11.23 -6.40
N LYS A 149 -1.72 12.38 -5.92
CA LYS A 149 -0.90 13.60 -5.79
C LYS A 149 0.36 13.35 -4.97
N LYS A 150 0.23 12.64 -3.85
CA LYS A 150 1.37 12.25 -3.01
C LYS A 150 2.35 11.36 -3.78
N THR A 151 1.86 10.29 -4.41
CA THR A 151 2.70 9.37 -5.20
C THR A 151 3.43 10.10 -6.32
N ILE A 152 2.76 10.98 -7.06
CA ILE A 152 3.36 11.79 -8.13
C ILE A 152 4.44 12.72 -7.55
N SER A 153 4.17 13.36 -6.41
CA SER A 153 5.15 14.20 -5.72
C SER A 153 6.39 13.41 -5.30
N ASP A 154 6.20 12.24 -4.69
CA ASP A 154 7.28 11.35 -4.26
C ASP A 154 8.12 10.87 -5.46
N MET A 155 7.48 10.50 -6.58
CA MET A 155 8.16 10.10 -7.82
C MET A 155 8.98 11.24 -8.44
N ASN A 156 8.45 12.46 -8.42
CA ASN A 156 9.18 13.64 -8.91
C ASN A 156 10.41 13.93 -8.04
N LEU A 157 10.28 13.84 -6.71
CA LEU A 157 11.40 14.01 -5.79
C LEU A 157 12.51 12.99 -6.06
N LEU A 158 12.14 11.74 -6.36
CA LEU A 158 13.06 10.67 -6.72
C LEU A 158 13.57 10.75 -8.18
N SER A 159 13.23 11.81 -8.92
CA SER A 159 13.55 11.97 -10.34
C SER A 159 13.02 10.84 -11.26
N GLN A 160 11.99 10.11 -10.83
CA GLN A 160 11.33 9.04 -11.59
C GLN A 160 10.23 9.60 -12.50
N ARG A 161 10.63 10.34 -13.54
CA ARG A 161 9.70 11.10 -14.39
C ARG A 161 8.67 10.23 -15.13
N ASN A 162 9.07 9.05 -15.62
CA ASN A 162 8.14 8.13 -16.31
C ASN A 162 7.06 7.61 -15.35
N SER A 163 7.45 7.23 -14.13
CA SER A 163 6.50 6.81 -13.09
C SER A 163 5.56 7.94 -12.69
N ALA A 164 6.07 9.17 -12.54
CA ALA A 164 5.25 10.33 -12.23
C ALA A 164 4.21 10.62 -13.34
N ALA A 165 4.63 10.60 -14.61
CA ALA A 165 3.76 10.80 -15.77
C ALA A 165 2.69 9.69 -15.86
N TYR A 166 3.06 8.45 -15.59
CA TYR A 166 2.12 7.33 -15.55
C TYR A 166 1.03 7.53 -14.48
N TYR A 167 1.41 7.87 -13.24
CA TYR A 167 0.42 8.12 -12.19
C TYR A 167 -0.42 9.38 -12.46
N GLN A 168 0.09 10.38 -13.18
CA GLN A 168 -0.70 11.51 -13.68
C GLN A 168 -1.76 11.05 -14.69
N TYR A 169 -1.38 10.20 -15.66
CA TYR A 169 -2.30 9.60 -16.62
C TYR A 169 -3.41 8.80 -15.92
N SER A 170 -3.06 7.91 -14.99
CA SER A 170 -4.04 7.13 -14.23
C SER A 170 -4.96 8.04 -13.40
N MET A 171 -4.40 9.02 -12.70
CA MET A 171 -5.17 10.01 -11.92
C MET A 171 -6.16 10.78 -12.80
N GLN A 172 -5.76 11.14 -14.02
CA GLN A 172 -6.61 11.87 -14.95
C GLN A 172 -7.81 11.04 -15.41
N ALA A 173 -7.64 9.73 -15.64
CA ALA A 173 -8.75 8.84 -15.98
C ALA A 173 -9.84 8.84 -14.89
N TYR A 174 -9.43 8.71 -13.62
CA TYR A 174 -10.36 8.73 -12.48
C TYR A 174 -10.96 10.11 -12.22
N TRP A 175 -10.18 11.19 -12.44
CA TRP A 175 -10.70 12.55 -12.40
C TRP A 175 -11.78 12.79 -13.45
N ASN A 176 -11.53 12.36 -14.69
CA ASN A 176 -12.48 12.50 -15.78
C ASN A 176 -13.77 11.73 -15.45
N PHE A 177 -13.67 10.50 -14.97
CA PHE A 177 -14.82 9.71 -14.51
C PHE A 177 -15.66 10.47 -13.47
N MET A 178 -15.03 11.02 -12.43
CA MET A 178 -15.72 11.74 -11.36
C MET A 178 -16.49 12.98 -11.85
N ASN A 179 -16.02 13.61 -12.93
CA ASN A 179 -16.55 14.86 -13.46
C ASN A 179 -17.45 14.70 -14.69
N ARG A 180 -17.75 13.48 -15.14
CA ARG A 180 -18.65 13.21 -16.28
C ARG A 180 -20.15 13.37 -15.95
N LYS A 181 -20.50 13.94 -14.80
CA LYS A 181 -21.88 14.09 -14.35
C LYS A 181 -22.61 15.24 -15.03
#